data_AF-A0A816Y2E3-F1
#
_entry.id   AF-A0A816Y2E3-F1
#
_cell.length_a   1.000
_cell.length_b   1.000
_cell.length_c   1.000
_cell.angle_alpha   90.00
_cell.angle_beta   90.00
_cell.angle_gamma   90.00
#
_symmetry.space_group_name_H-M   'P 1'
#
loop_
_entity.id
_entity.type
_entity.pdbx_description
1 polymer ?
#
loop_
_entity_poly.entity_id
_entity_poly.type
_entity_poly.pdbx_seq_one_letter_code
_entity_poly.pdbx_strand_id
1 'polypeptide(L)'
;MIILQFLIENLIDFVFEILPQIHHNVKCLILESVSIERVLHAVEYPNLTQLKIFNFNKEIISRYFKADLLNLKCFSLICYNATGLHDNLVVPLLRRMSHLEERTLHVCILNRPTFVNGIHLHKEILIYMPRLDKLTFYINTTNEINDSIHRLCNDDIQRTFSYTNHRSVISIVDYFGTYKAACHVFSLPFPFHRLQWITNNFPPIIFSSVTDLKLSDTVPFKPEFFIRIARSFPSLKYLFVRNIRSPVWSFRESSSVNDHSYSIVEYSHLILLDIDFVNIDYVDQFLNESKTRLPCLTELVVQFNALKNVTENFTRDATRRNCAKVKRLIIKNLIDFPKDVYRYFSSL
;
A
#
# COMPACT_ATOMS: atom_id res chain seq x y z
N MET A 1 9.98 -10.72 20.68
CA MET A 1 9.44 -11.06 19.34
C MET A 1 10.56 -10.83 18.34
N ILE A 2 11.07 -11.86 17.68
CA ILE A 2 12.15 -11.73 16.70
C ILE A 2 11.51 -11.71 15.30
N ILE A 3 11.78 -10.64 14.54
CA ILE A 3 11.48 -10.52 13.11
C ILE A 3 12.82 -10.64 12.39
N LEU A 4 12.95 -11.63 11.50
CA LEU A 4 14.15 -11.80 10.69
C LEU A 4 13.86 -11.38 9.24
N GLN A 5 14.71 -10.51 8.71
CA GLN A 5 14.71 -10.11 7.31
C GLN A 5 16.02 -10.53 6.66
N PHE A 6 15.91 -11.32 5.60
CA PHE A 6 17.05 -11.85 4.88
C PHE A 6 17.17 -11.17 3.52
N LEU A 7 18.20 -10.35 3.35
CA LEU A 7 18.66 -9.81 2.07
C LEU A 7 20.02 -10.45 1.76
N ILE A 8 20.19 -10.87 0.52
CA ILE A 8 21.07 -11.94 0.00
C ILE A 8 22.53 -12.01 0.51
N GLU A 9 23.13 -10.95 1.02
CA GLU A 9 24.60 -10.85 1.06
C GLU A 9 25.33 -11.55 2.21
N ASN A 10 24.67 -12.07 3.25
CA ASN A 10 25.34 -12.85 4.33
C ASN A 10 24.47 -13.99 4.87
N LEU A 11 23.82 -14.75 3.97
CA LEU A 11 22.85 -15.76 4.38
C LEU A 11 23.49 -17.00 5.02
N ILE A 12 24.74 -17.35 4.69
CA ILE A 12 25.35 -18.64 5.07
C ILE A 12 25.63 -18.68 6.57
N ASP A 13 26.46 -17.76 7.09
CA ASP A 13 26.85 -17.75 8.50
C ASP A 13 25.63 -17.59 9.41
N PHE A 14 24.67 -16.76 9.01
CA PHE A 14 23.44 -16.61 9.77
C PHE A 14 22.63 -17.91 9.82
N VAL A 15 22.45 -18.59 8.69
CA VAL A 15 21.65 -19.81 8.59
C VAL A 15 22.27 -20.96 9.37
N PHE A 16 23.59 -21.08 9.40
CA PHE A 16 24.26 -22.19 10.06
C PHE A 16 24.63 -21.91 11.53
N GLU A 17 24.96 -20.67 11.90
CA GLU A 17 25.42 -20.37 13.26
C GLU A 17 24.33 -19.78 14.15
N ILE A 18 23.54 -18.84 13.61
CA ILE A 18 22.62 -18.03 14.42
C ILE A 18 21.22 -18.63 14.42
N LEU A 19 20.71 -19.01 13.26
CA LEU A 19 19.34 -19.48 13.07
C LEU A 19 19.01 -20.70 13.96
N PRO A 20 19.88 -21.71 14.15
CA PRO A 20 19.65 -22.82 15.08
C PRO A 20 19.57 -22.43 16.55
N GLN A 21 20.08 -21.26 16.93
CA GLN A 21 20.01 -20.80 18.31
C GLN A 21 18.69 -20.04 18.58
N ILE A 22 18.07 -19.48 17.56
CA ILE A 22 16.93 -18.55 17.72
C ILE A 22 15.60 -19.05 17.12
N HIS A 23 15.60 -20.14 16.34
CA HIS A 23 14.45 -20.60 15.56
C HIS A 23 13.15 -20.78 16.36
N HIS A 24 13.23 -21.26 17.60
CA HIS A 24 12.10 -21.42 18.50
C HIS A 24 11.46 -20.08 18.91
N ASN A 25 12.17 -18.95 18.81
CA ASN A 25 11.65 -17.62 19.12
C ASN A 25 11.18 -16.83 17.88
N VAL A 26 11.41 -17.37 16.69
CA VAL A 26 11.05 -16.72 15.43
C VAL A 26 9.53 -16.83 15.22
N LYS A 27 8.86 -15.68 15.24
CA LYS A 27 7.42 -15.59 14.95
C LYS A 27 7.13 -15.12 13.52
N CYS A 28 8.09 -14.44 12.89
CA CYS A 28 7.96 -13.86 11.56
C CYS A 28 9.25 -14.03 10.75
N LEU A 29 9.13 -14.59 9.55
CA LEU A 29 10.20 -14.69 8.55
C LEU A 29 9.88 -13.81 7.34
N ILE A 30 10.88 -13.07 6.88
CA ILE A 30 10.83 -12.26 5.67
C ILE A 30 11.95 -12.70 4.73
N LEU A 31 11.59 -13.36 3.62
CA LEU A 31 12.52 -14.04 2.73
C LEU A 31 12.36 -13.57 1.29
N GLU A 32 13.45 -13.50 0.54
CA GLU A 32 13.39 -13.57 -0.92
C GLU A 32 13.22 -15.02 -1.38
N SER A 33 12.57 -15.26 -2.51
CA SER A 33 12.27 -16.62 -2.98
C SER A 33 13.52 -17.50 -3.10
N VAL A 34 14.65 -16.92 -3.50
CA VAL A 34 15.95 -17.61 -3.62
C VAL A 34 16.54 -18.06 -2.27
N SER A 35 16.11 -17.44 -1.17
CA SER A 35 16.60 -17.74 0.17
C SER A 35 15.73 -18.75 0.92
N ILE A 36 14.54 -19.07 0.40
CA ILE A 36 13.56 -19.95 1.05
C ILE A 36 14.16 -21.32 1.35
N GLU A 37 14.83 -21.92 0.37
CA GLU A 37 15.39 -23.27 0.52
C GLU A 37 16.40 -23.31 1.66
N ARG A 38 17.33 -22.34 1.69
CA ARG A 38 18.38 -22.30 2.72
C ARG A 38 17.82 -22.04 4.12
N VAL A 39 16.89 -21.09 4.24
CA VAL A 39 16.37 -20.70 5.56
C VAL A 39 15.40 -21.74 6.10
N LEU A 40 14.45 -22.20 5.29
CA LEU A 40 13.41 -23.10 5.78
C LEU A 40 13.85 -24.57 5.93
N HIS A 41 14.92 -25.02 5.25
CA HIS A 41 15.50 -26.35 5.49
C HIS A 41 16.48 -26.40 6.67
N ALA A 42 17.01 -25.25 7.11
CA ALA A 42 18.03 -25.26 8.14
C ALA A 42 17.50 -25.76 9.49
N VAL A 43 16.25 -25.43 9.82
CA VAL A 43 15.63 -25.70 11.13
C VAL A 43 14.11 -25.72 11.07
N GLU A 44 13.47 -26.37 12.04
CA GLU A 44 12.02 -26.27 12.24
C GLU A 44 11.63 -24.97 12.94
N TYR A 45 10.48 -24.38 12.60
CA TYR A 45 10.00 -23.17 13.26
C TYR A 45 8.67 -23.40 13.99
N PRO A 46 8.69 -23.96 15.20
CA PRO A 46 7.47 -24.35 15.91
C PRO A 46 6.56 -23.18 16.27
N ASN A 47 7.12 -21.96 16.37
CA ASN A 47 6.39 -20.74 16.75
C ASN A 47 6.18 -19.77 15.57
N LEU A 48 6.45 -20.20 14.33
CA LEU A 48 6.27 -19.36 13.16
C LEU A 48 4.78 -19.10 12.91
N THR A 49 4.42 -17.82 12.87
CA THR A 49 3.03 -17.37 12.63
C THR A 49 2.92 -16.51 11.38
N GLN A 50 4.04 -16.08 10.79
CA GLN A 50 4.07 -15.20 9.64
C GLN A 50 5.28 -15.51 8.72
N LEU A 51 5.04 -15.68 7.43
CA LEU A 51 6.08 -15.91 6.41
C LEU A 51 5.83 -15.02 5.19
N LYS A 52 6.61 -13.95 5.02
CA LYS A 52 6.55 -13.03 3.89
C LYS A 52 7.60 -13.41 2.84
N ILE A 53 7.19 -13.54 1.58
CA ILE A 53 8.07 -13.97 0.48
C ILE A 53 8.12 -12.92 -0.63
N PHE A 54 9.29 -12.37 -0.91
CA PHE A 54 9.54 -11.38 -1.97
C PHE A 54 10.16 -12.03 -3.22
N ASN A 55 10.03 -11.38 -4.39
CA ASN A 55 10.66 -11.79 -5.67
C ASN A 55 10.39 -13.26 -6.05
N PHE A 56 9.11 -13.63 -6.19
CA PHE A 56 8.66 -15.02 -6.28
C PHE A 56 9.17 -15.78 -7.53
N ASN A 57 9.97 -16.84 -7.35
CA ASN A 57 10.47 -17.71 -8.44
C ASN A 57 9.75 -19.08 -8.45
N LYS A 58 9.17 -19.45 -9.60
CA LYS A 58 8.41 -20.71 -9.81
C LYS A 58 9.18 -21.97 -9.44
N GLU A 59 10.39 -22.10 -9.94
CA GLU A 59 11.15 -23.35 -9.85
C GLU A 59 11.55 -23.63 -8.41
N ILE A 60 12.00 -22.59 -7.70
CA ILE A 60 12.45 -22.69 -6.31
C ILE A 60 11.27 -23.02 -5.39
N ILE A 61 10.16 -22.32 -5.54
CA ILE A 61 8.95 -22.51 -4.72
C ILE A 61 8.34 -23.90 -4.98
N SER A 62 8.21 -24.29 -6.26
CA SER A 62 7.56 -25.57 -6.61
C SER A 62 8.35 -26.79 -6.15
N ARG A 63 9.69 -26.68 -6.02
CA ARG A 63 10.53 -27.69 -5.36
C ARG A 63 10.29 -27.72 -3.86
N TYR A 64 10.30 -26.56 -3.21
CA TYR A 64 10.23 -26.46 -1.75
C TYR A 64 8.91 -26.95 -1.16
N PHE A 65 7.78 -26.47 -1.70
CA PHE A 65 6.48 -26.77 -1.10
C PHE A 65 5.95 -28.17 -1.42
N LYS A 66 6.73 -29.07 -2.05
CA LYS A 66 6.34 -30.46 -2.34
C LYS A 66 6.25 -31.33 -1.09
N ALA A 67 6.98 -30.99 -0.03
CA ALA A 67 6.82 -31.60 1.28
C ALA A 67 5.63 -30.97 2.01
N ASP A 68 4.93 -31.76 2.84
CA ASP A 68 3.84 -31.25 3.68
C ASP A 68 4.34 -30.04 4.49
N LEU A 69 3.65 -28.93 4.30
CA LEU A 69 3.96 -27.68 4.95
C LEU A 69 3.83 -27.84 6.46
N LEU A 70 4.89 -27.42 7.16
CA LEU A 70 5.00 -27.12 8.58
C LEU A 70 3.63 -26.82 9.23
N ASN A 71 3.41 -27.34 10.44
CA ASN A 71 2.24 -27.14 11.31
C ASN A 71 2.03 -25.66 11.71
N LEU A 72 1.81 -24.78 10.73
CA LEU A 72 1.57 -23.36 10.93
C LEU A 72 0.11 -23.17 11.31
N LYS A 73 -0.17 -22.39 12.35
CA LYS A 73 -1.54 -21.98 12.69
C LYS A 73 -2.00 -20.72 11.95
N CYS A 74 -1.04 -19.90 11.49
CA CYS A 74 -1.29 -18.66 10.77
C CYS A 74 -0.23 -18.47 9.67
N PHE A 75 -0.61 -17.85 8.55
CA PHE A 75 0.28 -17.65 7.41
C PHE A 75 -0.08 -16.39 6.61
N SER A 76 0.93 -15.63 6.17
CA SER A 76 0.77 -14.39 5.39
C SER A 76 1.74 -14.29 4.22
N LEU A 77 1.34 -14.83 3.07
CA LEU A 77 2.05 -14.67 1.80
C LEU A 77 1.89 -13.25 1.28
N ILE A 78 2.99 -12.61 0.89
CA ILE A 78 3.02 -11.32 0.19
C ILE A 78 3.80 -11.44 -1.12
N CYS A 79 3.16 -11.90 -2.19
CA CYS A 79 3.80 -11.92 -3.51
C CYS A 79 3.84 -10.51 -4.09
N TYR A 80 5.00 -10.06 -4.59
CA TYR A 80 5.14 -8.87 -5.43
C TYR A 80 5.58 -9.29 -6.84
N ASN A 81 5.11 -8.59 -7.87
CA ASN A 81 5.50 -8.79 -9.28
C ASN A 81 5.21 -10.21 -9.83
N ALA A 82 4.13 -10.86 -9.39
CA ALA A 82 3.74 -12.20 -9.86
C ALA A 82 3.05 -12.19 -11.25
N THR A 83 3.65 -11.54 -12.25
CA THR A 83 3.11 -11.41 -13.62
C THR A 83 2.87 -12.79 -14.23
N GLY A 84 1.61 -13.16 -14.47
CA GLY A 84 1.24 -14.47 -15.04
C GLY A 84 1.50 -15.69 -14.14
N LEU A 85 1.86 -15.48 -12.87
CA LEU A 85 2.29 -16.54 -11.96
C LEU A 85 1.26 -16.88 -10.86
N HIS A 86 0.19 -16.09 -10.69
CA HIS A 86 -0.83 -16.35 -9.67
C HIS A 86 -1.42 -17.77 -9.78
N ASP A 87 -1.95 -18.11 -10.96
CA ASP A 87 -2.67 -19.36 -11.18
C ASP A 87 -1.73 -20.58 -11.14
N ASN A 88 -0.47 -20.39 -11.57
CA ASN A 88 0.52 -21.45 -11.60
C ASN A 88 1.27 -21.66 -10.27
N LEU A 89 1.34 -20.65 -9.40
CA LEU A 89 2.21 -20.68 -8.21
C LEU A 89 1.51 -20.40 -6.90
N VAL A 90 0.76 -19.30 -6.86
CA VAL A 90 0.06 -18.88 -5.64
C VAL A 90 -1.01 -19.93 -5.35
N VAL A 91 -1.84 -20.25 -6.34
CA VAL A 91 -2.92 -21.23 -6.17
C VAL A 91 -2.43 -22.60 -5.66
N PRO A 92 -1.47 -23.31 -6.30
CA PRO A 92 -0.99 -24.59 -5.77
C PRO A 92 -0.42 -24.51 -4.35
N LEU A 93 0.31 -23.44 -4.03
CA LEU A 93 0.82 -23.21 -2.67
C LEU A 93 -0.31 -23.05 -1.66
N LEU A 94 -1.32 -22.25 -2.00
CA LEU A 94 -2.51 -22.06 -1.18
C LEU A 94 -3.21 -23.41 -0.94
N ARG A 95 -3.42 -24.23 -1.97
CA ARG A 95 -4.05 -25.56 -1.84
C ARG A 95 -3.34 -26.49 -0.85
N ARG A 96 -2.01 -26.38 -0.71
CA ARG A 96 -1.21 -27.18 0.23
C ARG A 96 -1.31 -26.72 1.69
N MET A 97 -1.95 -25.57 1.93
CA MET A 97 -2.24 -25.03 3.26
C MET A 97 -3.70 -25.31 3.66
N SER A 98 -4.23 -26.43 3.21
CA SER A 98 -5.62 -26.87 3.43
C SER A 98 -5.96 -27.12 4.91
N HIS A 99 -4.93 -27.30 5.74
CA HIS A 99 -5.06 -27.58 7.17
C HIS A 99 -5.26 -26.33 8.04
N LEU A 100 -5.09 -25.12 7.50
CA LEU A 100 -5.20 -23.87 8.27
C LEU A 100 -6.63 -23.58 8.71
N GLU A 101 -6.82 -23.27 10.00
CA GLU A 101 -8.09 -22.81 10.59
C GLU A 101 -8.25 -21.29 10.47
N GLU A 102 -7.17 -20.54 10.67
CA GLU A 102 -7.11 -19.09 10.47
C GLU A 102 -6.02 -18.70 9.47
N ARG A 103 -6.33 -17.71 8.61
CA ARG A 103 -5.38 -17.24 7.60
C ARG A 103 -5.47 -15.74 7.35
N THR A 104 -4.31 -15.08 7.24
CA THR A 104 -4.20 -13.68 6.79
C THR A 104 -3.47 -13.60 5.46
N LEU A 105 -4.18 -13.54 4.35
CA LEU A 105 -3.60 -13.57 3.00
C LEU A 105 -3.41 -12.15 2.43
N HIS A 106 -2.22 -11.78 1.95
CA HIS A 106 -2.01 -10.51 1.24
C HIS A 106 -1.36 -10.71 -0.12
N VAL A 107 -2.14 -10.80 -1.19
CA VAL A 107 -1.59 -11.12 -2.52
C VAL A 107 -1.54 -9.87 -3.38
N CYS A 108 -0.37 -9.51 -3.93
CA CYS A 108 -0.22 -8.44 -4.91
C CYS A 108 0.18 -9.03 -6.27
N ILE A 109 -0.68 -8.87 -7.27
CA ILE A 109 -0.49 -9.42 -8.62
C ILE A 109 -0.35 -8.24 -9.55
N LEU A 110 0.73 -8.19 -10.32
CA LEU A 110 0.92 -7.13 -11.31
C LEU A 110 0.69 -7.65 -12.73
N ASN A 111 0.25 -6.76 -13.61
CA ASN A 111 0.07 -6.96 -15.04
C ASN A 111 -0.73 -8.24 -15.37
N ARG A 112 -1.83 -8.48 -14.65
CA ARG A 112 -2.74 -9.58 -14.94
C ARG A 112 -3.69 -9.15 -16.08
N PRO A 113 -4.08 -10.05 -17.00
CA PRO A 113 -5.08 -9.71 -18.02
C PRO A 113 -6.50 -9.53 -17.44
N THR A 114 -6.83 -10.21 -16.33
CA THR A 114 -8.17 -10.20 -15.71
C THR A 114 -8.09 -9.88 -14.21
N PHE A 115 -9.14 -9.31 -13.62
CA PHE A 115 -9.17 -9.09 -12.16
C PHE A 115 -9.40 -10.41 -11.42
N VAL A 116 -8.86 -10.52 -10.20
CA VAL A 116 -9.29 -11.57 -9.27
C VAL A 116 -10.69 -11.22 -8.79
N ASN A 117 -11.66 -12.10 -9.06
CA ASN A 117 -13.01 -11.98 -8.54
C ASN A 117 -13.32 -13.14 -7.56
N GLY A 118 -14.48 -13.11 -6.93
CA GLY A 118 -14.89 -14.07 -5.91
C GLY A 118 -15.07 -15.48 -6.44
N ILE A 119 -15.45 -15.64 -7.72
CA ILE A 119 -15.49 -16.95 -8.37
C ILE A 119 -14.09 -17.54 -8.47
N HIS A 120 -13.10 -16.73 -8.86
CA HIS A 120 -11.70 -17.16 -8.92
C HIS A 120 -11.15 -17.49 -7.52
N LEU A 121 -11.39 -16.63 -6.53
CA LEU A 121 -10.97 -16.89 -5.15
C LEU A 121 -11.59 -18.20 -4.62
N HIS A 122 -12.88 -18.41 -4.87
CA HIS A 122 -13.56 -19.61 -4.40
C HIS A 122 -12.98 -20.86 -5.08
N LYS A 123 -13.03 -20.92 -6.42
CA LYS A 123 -12.63 -22.10 -7.20
C LYS A 123 -11.16 -22.46 -7.07
N GLU A 124 -10.28 -21.48 -6.92
CA GLU A 124 -8.84 -21.75 -6.90
C GLU A 124 -8.27 -21.92 -5.50
N ILE A 125 -8.91 -21.32 -4.49
CA ILE A 125 -8.33 -21.20 -3.15
C ILE A 125 -9.25 -21.81 -2.11
N LEU A 126 -10.48 -21.30 -1.98
CA LEU A 126 -11.36 -21.67 -0.85
C LEU A 126 -11.82 -23.13 -0.90
N ILE A 127 -12.14 -23.68 -2.07
CA ILE A 127 -12.61 -25.08 -2.16
C ILE A 127 -11.56 -26.10 -1.67
N TYR A 128 -10.29 -25.70 -1.63
CA TYR A 128 -9.19 -26.55 -1.18
C TYR A 128 -8.82 -26.32 0.29
N MET A 129 -9.52 -25.44 1.00
CA MET A 129 -9.28 -25.15 2.43
C MET A 129 -10.54 -25.41 3.25
N PRO A 130 -10.97 -26.68 3.38
CA PRO A 130 -12.24 -27.01 4.02
C PRO A 130 -12.26 -26.71 5.54
N ARG A 131 -11.09 -26.51 6.16
CA ARG A 131 -10.95 -26.19 7.60
C ARG A 131 -10.86 -24.69 7.89
N LEU A 132 -10.90 -23.84 6.87
CA LEU A 132 -10.68 -22.42 7.03
C LEU A 132 -11.93 -21.72 7.58
N ASP A 133 -12.01 -21.61 8.89
CA ASP A 133 -13.11 -20.93 9.58
C ASP A 133 -13.02 -19.41 9.43
N LYS A 134 -11.79 -18.87 9.40
CA LYS A 134 -11.54 -17.43 9.30
C LYS A 134 -10.48 -17.11 8.27
N LEU A 135 -10.91 -16.42 7.22
CA LEU A 135 -10.02 -15.83 6.23
C LEU A 135 -10.07 -14.31 6.32
N THR A 136 -8.94 -13.72 6.70
CA THR A 136 -8.68 -12.30 6.48
C THR A 136 -7.81 -12.17 5.25
N PHE A 137 -8.21 -11.34 4.29
CA PHE A 137 -7.45 -11.21 3.05
C PHE A 137 -7.44 -9.80 2.50
N TYR A 138 -6.39 -9.53 1.72
CA TYR A 138 -6.26 -8.37 0.85
C TYR A 138 -5.58 -8.82 -0.44
N ILE A 139 -6.32 -8.78 -1.54
CA ILE A 139 -5.84 -9.10 -2.86
C ILE A 139 -5.81 -7.80 -3.66
N ASN A 140 -4.65 -7.43 -4.16
CA ASN A 140 -4.45 -6.31 -5.05
C ASN A 140 -4.02 -6.85 -6.41
N THR A 141 -4.74 -6.49 -7.47
CA THR A 141 -4.36 -6.79 -8.85
C THR A 141 -4.20 -5.52 -9.65
N THR A 142 -3.09 -5.37 -10.36
CA THR A 142 -2.99 -4.38 -11.44
C THR A 142 -3.09 -5.07 -12.79
N ASN A 143 -3.78 -4.40 -13.71
CA ASN A 143 -4.12 -4.93 -15.01
C ASN A 143 -3.73 -3.94 -16.09
N GLU A 144 -3.22 -4.47 -17.20
CA GLU A 144 -3.14 -3.74 -18.46
C GLU A 144 -4.44 -4.01 -19.23
N ILE A 145 -5.21 -2.95 -19.46
CA ILE A 145 -6.50 -3.03 -20.15
C ILE A 145 -6.25 -2.83 -21.63
N ASN A 146 -6.62 -3.85 -22.42
CA ASN A 146 -6.80 -3.68 -23.85
C ASN A 146 -8.17 -3.01 -24.09
N ASP A 147 -8.24 -2.13 -25.10
CA ASP A 147 -9.39 -1.24 -25.41
C ASP A 147 -10.76 -1.94 -25.57
N SER A 148 -10.83 -3.27 -25.54
CA SER A 148 -12.02 -4.09 -25.69
C SER A 148 -12.67 -4.60 -24.39
N ILE A 149 -12.12 -4.31 -23.21
CA ILE A 149 -12.66 -4.86 -21.95
C ILE A 149 -13.70 -3.91 -21.35
N HIS A 150 -14.92 -4.42 -21.11
CA HIS A 150 -15.93 -3.74 -20.30
C HIS A 150 -15.34 -3.35 -18.94
N ARG A 151 -15.33 -2.04 -18.65
CA ARG A 151 -14.86 -1.51 -17.36
C ARG A 151 -15.79 -1.98 -16.24
N LEU A 152 -15.32 -2.94 -15.46
CA LEU A 152 -16.00 -3.44 -14.26
C LEU A 152 -16.02 -2.37 -13.17
N CYS A 153 -17.14 -2.23 -12.47
CA CYS A 153 -17.24 -1.36 -11.30
C CYS A 153 -17.05 -2.15 -9.98
N ASN A 154 -17.02 -1.44 -8.86
CA ASN A 154 -16.92 -2.04 -7.52
C ASN A 154 -18.00 -3.09 -7.28
N ASP A 155 -19.25 -2.78 -7.66
CA ASP A 155 -20.41 -3.64 -7.45
C ASP A 155 -20.31 -4.94 -8.26
N ASP A 156 -19.82 -4.87 -9.50
CA ASP A 156 -19.64 -6.06 -10.34
C ASP A 156 -18.65 -7.04 -9.68
N ILE A 157 -17.55 -6.52 -9.14
CA ILE A 157 -16.58 -7.34 -8.41
C ILE A 157 -17.19 -7.86 -7.11
N GLN A 158 -17.83 -7.03 -6.31
CA GLN A 158 -18.40 -7.45 -5.02
C GLN A 158 -19.47 -8.52 -5.17
N ARG A 159 -20.33 -8.44 -6.20
CA ARG A 159 -21.35 -9.46 -6.49
C ARG A 159 -20.76 -10.86 -6.66
N THR A 160 -19.53 -10.97 -7.16
CA THR A 160 -18.88 -12.29 -7.31
C THR A 160 -18.51 -12.96 -5.98
N PHE A 161 -18.52 -12.22 -4.87
CA PHE A 161 -18.26 -12.74 -3.51
C PHE A 161 -19.55 -13.09 -2.75
N SER A 162 -20.72 -12.84 -3.33
CA SER A 162 -22.04 -13.09 -2.70
C SER A 162 -22.27 -14.55 -2.31
N TYR A 163 -21.64 -15.50 -3.01
CA TYR A 163 -21.75 -16.94 -2.73
C TYR A 163 -20.81 -17.43 -1.62
N THR A 164 -19.96 -16.55 -1.08
CA THR A 164 -19.05 -16.92 0.01
C THR A 164 -19.70 -16.59 1.35
N ASN A 165 -19.65 -17.51 2.32
CA ASN A 165 -20.13 -17.26 3.69
C ASN A 165 -19.31 -16.19 4.45
N HIS A 166 -18.34 -15.54 3.80
CA HIS A 166 -17.50 -14.49 4.37
C HIS A 166 -18.24 -13.15 4.34
N ARG A 167 -18.75 -12.76 5.51
CA ARG A 167 -19.83 -11.77 5.64
C ARG A 167 -19.48 -10.29 5.36
N SER A 168 -18.27 -9.94 4.94
CA SER A 168 -17.95 -8.54 4.57
C SER A 168 -16.71 -8.45 3.69
N VAL A 169 -16.90 -8.55 2.38
CA VAL A 169 -15.88 -8.30 1.36
C VAL A 169 -16.15 -6.96 0.69
N ILE A 170 -15.10 -6.15 0.56
CA ILE A 170 -15.13 -4.85 -0.10
C ILE A 170 -14.20 -4.89 -1.30
N SER A 171 -14.55 -4.12 -2.33
CA SER A 171 -13.70 -3.87 -3.49
C SER A 171 -13.40 -2.38 -3.68
N ILE A 172 -12.23 -2.08 -4.26
CA ILE A 172 -11.87 -0.77 -4.80
C ILE A 172 -11.31 -1.02 -6.21
N VAL A 173 -12.01 -0.57 -7.23
CA VAL A 173 -11.63 -0.69 -8.63
C VAL A 173 -11.34 0.70 -9.17
N ASP A 174 -10.11 0.89 -9.61
CA ASP A 174 -9.58 2.16 -10.08
C ASP A 174 -8.98 2.04 -11.48
N TYR A 175 -9.23 3.04 -12.32
CA TYR A 175 -8.73 3.10 -13.69
C TYR A 175 -7.76 4.27 -13.84
N PHE A 176 -6.50 3.97 -14.15
CA PHE A 176 -5.43 4.94 -14.36
C PHE A 176 -5.24 5.18 -15.85
N GLY A 177 -6.00 6.12 -16.39
CA GLY A 177 -5.99 6.45 -17.82
C GLY A 177 -6.74 5.42 -18.67
N THR A 178 -6.23 5.13 -19.86
CA THR A 178 -6.85 4.23 -20.83
C THR A 178 -6.48 2.77 -20.61
N TYR A 179 -5.24 2.49 -20.22
CA TYR A 179 -4.66 1.13 -20.31
C TYR A 179 -4.31 0.49 -18.98
N LYS A 180 -4.57 1.14 -17.83
CA LYS A 180 -4.22 0.57 -16.52
C LYS A 180 -5.39 0.60 -15.57
N ALA A 181 -5.54 -0.47 -14.81
CA ALA A 181 -6.45 -0.49 -13.66
C ALA A 181 -5.84 -1.22 -12.47
N ALA A 182 -6.32 -0.87 -11.28
CA ALA A 182 -6.11 -1.62 -10.07
C ALA A 182 -7.46 -2.11 -9.54
N CYS A 183 -7.46 -3.31 -8.99
CA CYS A 183 -8.58 -3.87 -8.25
C CYS A 183 -8.06 -4.38 -6.91
N HIS A 184 -8.59 -3.80 -5.85
CA HIS A 184 -8.38 -4.24 -4.48
C HIS A 184 -9.62 -4.97 -4.03
N VAL A 185 -9.44 -6.15 -3.44
CA VAL A 185 -10.50 -6.91 -2.80
C VAL A 185 -10.02 -7.32 -1.43
N PHE A 186 -10.79 -7.04 -0.39
CA PHE A 186 -10.38 -7.36 0.98
C PHE A 186 -11.56 -7.67 1.90
N SER A 187 -11.27 -8.45 2.93
CA SER A 187 -12.18 -8.69 4.06
C SER A 187 -12.17 -7.53 5.05
N LEU A 188 -13.29 -7.29 5.73
CA LEU A 188 -13.37 -6.38 6.87
C LEU A 188 -13.23 -7.10 8.23
N PRO A 189 -12.67 -6.44 9.26
CA PRO A 189 -11.96 -5.15 9.19
C PRO A 189 -10.65 -5.27 8.39
N PHE A 190 -10.13 -4.17 7.85
CA PHE A 190 -8.88 -4.17 7.06
C PHE A 190 -7.65 -4.09 7.99
N PRO A 191 -6.88 -5.17 8.22
CA PRO A 191 -5.78 -5.18 9.19
C PRO A 191 -4.43 -4.75 8.59
N PHE A 192 -4.37 -4.45 7.29
CA PHE A 192 -3.10 -4.25 6.60
C PHE A 192 -2.63 -2.80 6.74
N HIS A 193 -1.31 -2.62 6.85
CA HIS A 193 -0.69 -1.32 7.12
C HIS A 193 -0.52 -0.44 5.87
N ARG A 194 -0.68 -1.02 4.67
CA ARG A 194 -0.45 -0.36 3.41
C ARG A 194 -1.65 -0.49 2.49
N LEU A 195 -2.03 0.62 1.88
CA LEU A 195 -2.99 0.69 0.78
C LEU A 195 -2.40 1.59 -0.30
N GLN A 196 -2.28 1.10 -1.52
CA GLN A 196 -1.51 1.79 -2.57
C GLN A 196 -2.18 1.66 -3.93
N TRP A 197 -1.93 2.66 -4.78
CA TRP A 197 -2.45 2.73 -6.14
C TRP A 197 -3.96 2.76 -6.15
N ILE A 198 -4.53 3.66 -5.34
CA ILE A 198 -5.96 3.96 -5.34
C ILE A 198 -6.21 5.41 -5.76
N THR A 199 -7.42 5.69 -6.22
CA THR A 199 -7.91 7.06 -6.50
C THR A 199 -8.79 7.56 -5.33
N ASN A 200 -9.77 8.42 -5.62
CA ASN A 200 -10.80 8.84 -4.68
C ASN A 200 -11.97 7.84 -4.49
N ASN A 201 -11.90 6.65 -5.12
CA ASN A 201 -12.98 5.65 -5.10
C ASN A 201 -12.98 4.68 -3.91
N PHE A 202 -12.13 4.86 -2.90
CA PHE A 202 -12.21 4.01 -1.71
C PHE A 202 -13.55 4.21 -0.97
N PRO A 203 -14.11 3.21 -0.27
CA PRO A 203 -15.40 3.32 0.40
C PRO A 203 -15.32 4.13 1.71
N PRO A 204 -16.45 4.63 2.24
CA PRO A 204 -16.50 5.41 3.49
C PRO A 204 -16.34 4.52 4.73
N ILE A 205 -15.22 3.82 4.83
CA ILE A 205 -14.85 2.99 5.98
C ILE A 205 -13.59 3.52 6.65
N ILE A 206 -13.38 3.15 7.91
CA ILE A 206 -12.19 3.52 8.66
C ILE A 206 -11.11 2.44 8.49
N PHE A 207 -10.00 2.82 7.90
CA PHE A 207 -8.80 2.00 7.74
C PHE A 207 -7.84 2.25 8.90
N SER A 208 -8.23 1.82 10.10
CA SER A 208 -7.49 2.10 11.35
C SER A 208 -6.05 1.57 11.36
N SER A 209 -5.78 0.51 10.61
CA SER A 209 -4.46 -0.13 10.53
C SER A 209 -3.54 0.48 9.48
N VAL A 210 -4.07 1.25 8.52
CA VAL A 210 -3.27 1.80 7.41
C VAL A 210 -2.43 2.96 7.89
N THR A 211 -1.11 2.81 7.71
CA THR A 211 -0.10 3.83 8.02
C THR A 211 0.60 4.35 6.78
N ASP A 212 0.52 3.64 5.65
CA ASP A 212 1.17 3.97 4.37
C ASP A 212 0.13 3.99 3.25
N LEU A 213 -0.19 5.19 2.75
CA LEU A 213 -1.20 5.42 1.72
C LEU A 213 -0.56 6.02 0.46
N LYS A 214 -0.78 5.37 -0.69
CA LYS A 214 -0.34 5.88 -2.00
C LYS A 214 -1.52 6.12 -2.93
N LEU A 215 -1.75 7.40 -3.23
CA LEU A 215 -2.81 7.89 -4.07
C LEU A 215 -2.24 8.27 -5.43
N SER A 216 -2.92 7.84 -6.49
CA SER A 216 -2.59 8.25 -7.85
C SER A 216 -3.87 8.56 -8.59
N ASP A 217 -3.89 9.61 -9.41
CA ASP A 217 -5.01 9.86 -10.32
C ASP A 217 -4.52 10.54 -11.61
N THR A 218 -5.37 10.52 -12.63
CA THR A 218 -5.21 11.31 -13.85
C THR A 218 -5.83 12.70 -13.73
N VAL A 219 -6.81 12.88 -12.84
CA VAL A 219 -7.52 14.14 -12.60
C VAL A 219 -7.18 14.65 -11.21
N PRO A 220 -7.10 15.98 -11.00
CA PRO A 220 -6.95 16.49 -9.65
C PRO A 220 -8.11 16.12 -8.70
N PHE A 221 -7.77 15.49 -7.58
CA PHE A 221 -8.56 15.47 -6.35
C PHE A 221 -9.01 16.85 -5.91
N LYS A 222 -10.25 16.92 -5.42
CA LYS A 222 -10.84 18.12 -4.81
C LYS A 222 -10.41 18.28 -3.35
N PRO A 223 -10.40 19.50 -2.77
CA PRO A 223 -9.99 19.72 -1.38
C PRO A 223 -10.72 18.85 -0.34
N GLU A 224 -12.01 18.59 -0.53
CA GLU A 224 -12.84 17.79 0.39
C GLU A 224 -12.33 16.34 0.51
N PHE A 225 -11.63 15.87 -0.52
CA PHE A 225 -11.04 14.55 -0.52
C PHE A 225 -9.94 14.41 0.54
N PHE A 226 -9.16 15.46 0.81
CA PHE A 226 -8.15 15.42 1.85
C PHE A 226 -8.76 15.38 3.26
N ILE A 227 -9.94 15.97 3.46
CA ILE A 227 -10.71 15.81 4.70
C ILE A 227 -11.13 14.35 4.86
N ARG A 228 -11.59 13.74 3.76
CA ARG A 228 -12.00 12.33 3.75
C ARG A 228 -10.83 11.40 4.07
N ILE A 229 -9.62 11.69 3.58
CA ILE A 229 -8.41 10.92 3.90
C ILE A 229 -8.15 10.97 5.41
N ALA A 230 -8.09 12.16 6.02
CA ALA A 230 -7.82 12.29 7.45
C ALA A 230 -8.83 11.51 8.32
N ARG A 231 -10.12 11.50 7.92
CA ARG A 231 -11.17 10.73 8.62
C ARG A 231 -11.05 9.22 8.41
N SER A 232 -10.69 8.79 7.21
CA SER A 232 -10.66 7.36 6.84
C SER A 232 -9.35 6.68 7.28
N PHE A 233 -8.27 7.45 7.45
CA PHE A 233 -6.92 6.96 7.77
C PHE A 233 -6.36 7.66 9.01
N PRO A 234 -6.94 7.44 10.20
CA PRO A 234 -6.54 8.17 11.41
C PRO A 234 -5.09 7.91 11.83
N SER A 235 -4.52 6.74 11.49
CA SER A 235 -3.16 6.32 11.85
C SER A 235 -2.11 6.64 10.78
N LEU A 236 -2.44 7.46 9.79
CA LEU A 236 -1.61 7.67 8.60
C LEU A 236 -0.25 8.30 8.94
N LYS A 237 0.84 7.65 8.53
CA LYS A 237 2.23 8.10 8.74
C LYS A 237 2.92 8.53 7.46
N TYR A 238 2.62 7.87 6.35
CA TYR A 238 3.23 8.12 5.04
C TYR A 238 2.12 8.34 4.03
N LEU A 239 2.11 9.53 3.42
CA LEU A 239 1.15 9.88 2.38
C LEU A 239 1.90 10.23 1.10
N PHE A 240 1.62 9.48 0.04
CA PHE A 240 2.11 9.75 -1.30
C PHE A 240 0.93 10.15 -2.17
N VAL A 241 0.98 11.33 -2.78
CA VAL A 241 -0.05 11.84 -3.69
C VAL A 241 0.60 12.15 -5.03
N ARG A 242 0.09 11.54 -6.09
CA ARG A 242 0.57 11.75 -7.45
C ARG A 242 -0.54 12.01 -8.43
N ASN A 243 -0.37 13.00 -9.29
CA ASN A 243 -1.23 13.18 -10.46
C ASN A 243 -0.42 12.89 -11.73
N ILE A 244 -0.92 12.03 -12.61
CA ILE A 244 -0.19 11.56 -13.81
C ILE A 244 -0.19 12.62 -14.91
N ARG A 245 -1.22 13.49 -14.95
CA ARG A 245 -1.27 14.62 -15.89
C ARG A 245 -1.08 15.93 -15.12
N SER A 246 -0.12 16.73 -15.58
CA SER A 246 -0.04 18.14 -15.21
C SER A 246 -1.31 18.83 -15.68
N PRO A 247 -2.08 19.51 -14.83
CA PRO A 247 -3.22 20.26 -15.29
C PRO A 247 -2.72 21.40 -16.17
N VAL A 248 -3.01 21.33 -17.48
CA VAL A 248 -3.17 22.54 -18.32
C VAL A 248 -4.49 23.25 -17.97
N TRP A 249 -5.23 22.73 -17.00
CA TRP A 249 -6.47 23.28 -16.49
C TRP A 249 -6.13 24.39 -15.49
N SER A 250 -6.32 25.63 -15.91
CA SER A 250 -6.54 26.73 -14.99
C SER A 250 -7.82 26.41 -14.21
N PHE A 251 -7.72 26.29 -12.89
CA PHE A 251 -8.87 26.23 -12.00
C PHE A 251 -9.54 27.61 -12.01
N ARG A 252 -10.25 27.94 -13.09
CA ARG A 252 -11.04 29.16 -13.24
C ARG A 252 -12.53 28.89 -13.42
N GLU A 253 -12.97 27.65 -13.29
CA GLU A 253 -14.41 27.36 -13.24
C GLU A 253 -14.87 27.10 -11.81
N SER A 254 -15.79 27.97 -11.39
CA SER A 254 -16.60 27.94 -10.18
C SER A 254 -15.97 28.39 -8.86
N SER A 255 -15.48 29.63 -8.87
CA SER A 255 -15.89 30.57 -7.83
C SER A 255 -17.41 30.75 -7.89
N SER A 256 -18.15 29.82 -7.30
CA SER A 256 -19.55 30.02 -6.92
C SER A 256 -19.85 29.20 -5.69
N VAL A 257 -19.79 29.90 -4.55
CA VAL A 257 -20.71 29.70 -3.42
C VAL A 257 -20.70 28.29 -2.82
N ASN A 258 -19.71 28.03 -1.98
CA ASN A 258 -20.02 28.06 -0.56
C ASN A 258 -18.76 28.25 0.26
N ASP A 259 -18.84 29.27 1.11
CA ASP A 259 -18.04 29.56 2.29
C ASP A 259 -18.17 28.42 3.31
N HIS A 260 -17.83 27.20 2.90
CA HIS A 260 -17.58 26.13 3.84
C HIS A 260 -16.20 26.42 4.40
N SER A 261 -16.20 27.15 5.52
CA SER A 261 -15.21 27.04 6.59
C SER A 261 -14.98 25.55 6.85
N TYR A 262 -14.17 24.89 6.02
CA TYR A 262 -13.71 23.55 6.30
C TYR A 262 -12.88 23.68 7.56
N SER A 263 -13.33 22.99 8.61
CA SER A 263 -12.55 22.83 9.82
C SER A 263 -11.14 22.43 9.44
N ILE A 264 -10.15 23.09 10.05
CA ILE A 264 -8.73 22.76 9.86
C ILE A 264 -8.56 21.25 10.00
N VAL A 265 -8.03 20.62 8.95
CA VAL A 265 -7.78 19.17 8.95
C VAL A 265 -6.51 18.89 9.70
N GLU A 266 -6.49 17.88 10.57
CA GLU A 266 -5.27 17.47 11.25
C GLU A 266 -4.86 16.07 10.79
N TYR A 267 -3.58 15.93 10.45
CA TYR A 267 -2.94 14.62 10.26
C TYR A 267 -1.96 14.38 11.40
N SER A 268 -2.49 13.93 12.54
CA SER A 268 -1.76 13.88 13.81
C SER A 268 -0.53 12.97 13.81
N HIS A 269 -0.43 12.03 12.86
CA HIS A 269 0.66 11.05 12.78
C HIS A 269 1.47 11.13 11.49
N LEU A 270 1.20 12.08 10.59
CA LEU A 270 1.87 12.15 9.30
C LEU A 270 3.33 12.59 9.47
N ILE A 271 4.25 11.70 9.13
CA ILE A 271 5.70 11.87 9.24
C ILE A 271 6.28 12.30 7.88
N LEU A 272 5.82 11.65 6.81
CA LEU A 272 6.28 11.87 5.45
C LEU A 272 5.11 12.24 4.55
N LEU A 273 5.31 13.33 3.81
CA LEU A 273 4.40 13.77 2.77
C LEU A 273 5.16 13.87 1.45
N ASP A 274 4.79 13.04 0.47
CA ASP A 274 5.34 13.06 -0.89
C ASP A 274 4.25 13.52 -1.84
N ILE A 275 4.43 14.71 -2.40
CA ILE A 275 3.49 15.33 -3.32
C ILE A 275 4.19 15.54 -4.66
N ASP A 276 3.93 14.62 -5.59
CA ASP A 276 4.67 14.52 -6.86
C ASP A 276 3.79 14.73 -8.10
N PHE A 277 4.25 15.55 -9.05
CA PHE A 277 3.51 15.88 -10.28
C PHE A 277 2.08 16.40 -10.04
N VAL A 278 1.85 17.06 -8.90
CA VAL A 278 0.52 17.50 -8.49
C VAL A 278 0.20 18.94 -8.91
N ASN A 279 -1.07 19.30 -8.80
CA ASN A 279 -1.50 20.70 -8.79
C ASN A 279 -0.88 21.43 -7.58
N ILE A 280 -0.42 22.66 -7.79
CA ILE A 280 0.06 23.59 -6.74
C ILE A 280 -0.93 23.71 -5.56
N ASP A 281 -2.22 23.60 -5.83
CA ASP A 281 -3.29 23.66 -4.83
C ASP A 281 -3.13 22.61 -3.73
N TYR A 282 -2.46 21.48 -3.99
CA TYR A 282 -2.24 20.45 -2.97
C TYR A 282 -1.13 20.85 -2.02
N VAL A 283 -0.09 21.45 -2.57
CA VAL A 283 1.01 21.99 -1.78
C VAL A 283 0.47 23.08 -0.86
N ASP A 284 -0.41 23.95 -1.36
CA ASP A 284 -1.11 24.94 -0.51
C ASP A 284 -2.04 24.25 0.51
N GLN A 285 -2.87 23.29 0.10
CA GLN A 285 -3.78 22.58 0.99
C GLN A 285 -3.07 21.94 2.19
N PHE A 286 -1.91 21.29 1.97
CA PHE A 286 -1.18 20.62 3.03
C PHE A 286 -0.25 21.54 3.82
N LEU A 287 0.47 22.44 3.15
CA LEU A 287 1.46 23.27 3.85
C LEU A 287 0.83 24.46 4.56
N ASN A 288 -0.31 24.96 4.11
CA ASN A 288 -1.00 26.08 4.75
C ASN A 288 -1.68 25.63 6.05
N GLU A 289 -1.22 26.18 7.18
CA GLU A 289 -1.69 25.79 8.51
C GLU A 289 -3.15 26.16 8.80
N SER A 290 -3.70 27.13 8.06
CA SER A 290 -5.13 27.48 8.16
C SER A 290 -6.03 26.44 7.48
N LYS A 291 -5.45 25.52 6.71
CA LYS A 291 -6.14 24.43 6.02
C LYS A 291 -5.81 23.07 6.65
N THR A 292 -4.53 22.81 6.90
CA THR A 292 -4.05 21.53 7.41
C THR A 292 -2.97 21.69 8.48
N ARG A 293 -3.13 20.97 9.59
CA ARG A 293 -2.12 20.84 10.66
C ARG A 293 -1.34 19.54 10.50
N LEU A 294 -0.01 19.66 10.45
CA LEU A 294 0.91 18.54 10.28
C LEU A 294 1.89 18.50 11.47
N PRO A 295 1.45 18.12 12.68
CA PRO A 295 2.26 18.24 13.89
C PRO A 295 3.53 17.38 13.87
N CYS A 296 3.52 16.24 13.17
CA CYS A 296 4.60 15.27 13.13
C CYS A 296 5.40 15.26 11.81
N LEU A 297 5.14 16.22 10.90
CA LEU A 297 5.81 16.22 9.60
C LEU A 297 7.31 16.48 9.76
N THR A 298 8.13 15.51 9.36
CA THR A 298 9.59 15.62 9.36
C THR A 298 10.20 15.45 7.97
N GLU A 299 9.49 14.83 7.03
CA GLU A 299 9.97 14.60 5.66
C GLU A 299 8.98 15.13 4.63
N LEU A 300 9.46 15.98 3.72
CA LEU A 300 8.67 16.54 2.62
C LEU A 300 9.34 16.26 1.28
N VAL A 301 8.61 15.64 0.37
CA VAL A 301 9.00 15.51 -1.05
C VAL A 301 8.07 16.36 -1.89
N VAL A 302 8.63 17.32 -2.64
CA VAL A 302 7.82 18.29 -3.40
C VAL A 302 8.61 18.87 -4.57
N GLN A 303 7.91 19.39 -5.59
CA GLN A 303 8.52 20.12 -6.69
C GLN A 303 8.91 21.55 -6.28
N PHE A 304 10.11 22.01 -6.70
CA PHE A 304 10.65 23.31 -6.32
C PHE A 304 9.70 24.47 -6.64
N ASN A 305 9.18 24.51 -7.87
CA ASN A 305 8.34 25.62 -8.34
C ASN A 305 7.01 25.69 -7.58
N ALA A 306 6.39 24.54 -7.28
CA ALA A 306 5.16 24.50 -6.50
C ALA A 306 5.42 25.01 -5.07
N LEU A 307 6.50 24.56 -4.44
CA LEU A 307 6.90 25.01 -3.11
C LEU A 307 7.22 26.52 -3.09
N LYS A 308 8.02 27.00 -4.04
CA LYS A 308 8.39 28.42 -4.18
C LYS A 308 7.14 29.31 -4.34
N ASN A 309 6.19 28.88 -5.17
CA ASN A 309 4.96 29.65 -5.40
C ASN A 309 4.05 29.68 -4.15
N VAL A 310 3.80 28.52 -3.51
CA VAL A 310 2.93 28.43 -2.33
C VAL A 310 3.49 29.18 -1.12
N THR A 311 4.81 29.21 -0.98
CA THR A 311 5.50 29.91 0.09
C THR A 311 5.79 31.38 -0.23
N GLU A 312 5.37 31.88 -1.41
CA GLU A 312 5.66 33.23 -1.90
C GLU A 312 7.17 33.55 -1.84
N ASN A 313 7.99 32.71 -2.49
CA ASN A 313 9.45 32.76 -2.40
C ASN A 313 9.96 32.63 -0.96
N PHE A 314 9.38 31.71 -0.17
CA PHE A 314 9.79 31.45 1.21
C PHE A 314 9.60 32.65 2.15
N THR A 315 8.52 33.41 1.99
CA THR A 315 8.17 34.55 2.85
C THR A 315 6.81 34.43 3.53
N ARG A 316 5.93 33.54 3.05
CA ARG A 316 4.56 33.40 3.55
C ARG A 316 4.51 32.74 4.93
N ASP A 317 3.99 33.43 5.95
CA ASP A 317 3.95 32.87 7.32
C ASP A 317 2.98 31.71 7.49
N ALA A 318 1.85 31.71 6.76
CA ALA A 318 0.81 30.68 6.88
C ALA A 318 1.31 29.26 6.55
N THR A 319 2.34 29.13 5.71
CA THR A 319 2.95 27.84 5.36
C THR A 319 4.17 27.51 6.21
N ARG A 320 4.69 28.50 6.95
CA ARG A 320 5.96 28.41 7.68
C ARG A 320 5.91 27.45 8.85
N ARG A 321 4.80 27.37 9.59
CA ARG A 321 4.72 26.49 10.79
C ARG A 321 4.80 25.01 10.45
N ASN A 322 4.16 24.59 9.35
CA ASN A 322 4.28 23.22 8.88
C ASN A 322 5.68 22.95 8.28
N CYS A 323 6.25 23.91 7.54
CA CYS A 323 7.57 23.76 6.93
C CYS A 323 8.72 23.75 7.96
N ALA A 324 8.64 24.55 9.03
CA ALA A 324 9.72 24.70 10.00
C ALA A 324 10.08 23.41 10.75
N LYS A 325 9.21 22.40 10.76
CA LYS A 325 9.40 21.09 11.41
C LYS A 325 10.07 20.05 10.51
N VAL A 326 10.11 20.32 9.21
CA VAL A 326 10.69 19.40 8.21
C VAL A 326 12.20 19.36 8.43
N LYS A 327 12.70 18.15 8.71
CA LYS A 327 14.12 17.83 8.88
C LYS A 327 14.77 17.30 7.61
N ARG A 328 13.95 16.87 6.65
CA ARG A 328 14.41 16.35 5.37
C ARG A 328 13.50 16.84 4.26
N LEU A 329 14.05 17.70 3.42
CA LEU A 329 13.38 18.24 2.25
C LEU A 329 14.01 17.61 1.01
N ILE A 330 13.19 16.92 0.22
CA ILE A 330 13.60 16.31 -1.03
C ILE A 330 12.91 17.09 -2.16
N ILE A 331 13.70 17.82 -2.93
CA ILE A 331 13.23 18.54 -4.11
C ILE A 331 13.70 17.79 -5.34
N LYS A 332 12.75 17.29 -6.13
CA LYS A 332 13.08 16.54 -7.34
C LYS A 332 13.79 17.46 -8.34
N ASN A 333 14.91 16.98 -8.89
CA ASN A 333 15.73 17.67 -9.90
C ASN A 333 16.45 18.93 -9.41
N LEU A 334 16.69 19.07 -8.10
CA LEU A 334 17.52 20.14 -7.55
C LEU A 334 18.68 19.54 -6.76
N ILE A 335 19.91 20.00 -7.03
CA ILE A 335 21.13 19.53 -6.35
C ILE A 335 21.42 20.38 -5.11
N ASP A 336 21.25 21.71 -5.22
CA ASP A 336 21.54 22.66 -4.13
C ASP A 336 20.36 23.59 -3.84
N PHE A 337 20.17 23.91 -2.56
CA PHE A 337 19.11 24.82 -2.11
C PHE A 337 19.57 26.28 -2.06
N PRO A 338 18.74 27.25 -2.52
CA PRO A 338 18.94 28.66 -2.22
C PRO A 338 18.99 28.93 -0.71
N LYS A 339 19.76 29.95 -0.29
CA LYS A 339 19.90 30.32 1.15
C LYS A 339 18.57 30.58 1.86
N ASP A 340 17.59 31.11 1.14
CA ASP A 340 16.27 31.43 1.70
C ASP A 340 15.48 30.17 2.10
N VAL A 341 15.76 29.02 1.47
CA VAL A 341 15.16 27.73 1.85
C VAL A 341 15.56 27.35 3.27
N TYR A 342 16.85 27.43 3.60
CA TYR A 342 17.36 27.08 4.93
C TYR A 342 16.79 27.99 6.04
N ARG A 343 16.53 29.26 5.74
CA ARG A 343 15.89 30.18 6.71
C ARG A 343 14.42 29.82 6.96
N TYR A 344 13.74 29.34 5.93
CA TYR A 344 12.32 29.03 5.98
C TYR A 344 12.05 27.65 6.60
N PHE A 345 12.96 26.70 6.38
CA PHE A 345 12.96 25.36 6.91
C PHE A 345 14.01 25.24 8.02
N SER A 346 13.75 25.85 9.18
CA SER A 346 14.73 25.99 10.26
C SER A 346 15.23 24.68 10.89
N SER A 347 14.65 23.54 10.53
CA SER A 347 15.06 22.21 11.01
C SER A 347 15.83 21.37 9.97
N LEU A 348 16.04 21.88 8.74
CA LEU A 348 16.97 21.33 7.76
C LEU A 348 18.42 21.58 8.19
#